data_AF-A0A499VCF2-F1
#
_entry.id   AF-A0A499VCF2-F1
#
_cell.length_a   1.000
_cell.length_b   1.000
_cell.length_c   1.000
_cell.angle_alpha   90.00
_cell.angle_beta   90.00
_cell.angle_gamma   90.00
#
_symmetry.space_group_name_H-M   'P 1'
#
loop_
_entity.id
_entity.type
_entity.pdbx_description
1 polymer ?
#
loop_
_entity_poly.entity_id
_entity_poly.type
_entity_poly.pdbx_seq_one_letter_code
_entity_poly.pdbx_strand_id
1 'polypeptide(L)'
;MDTPNVGIPERLARRMSMAEQYEYLRTKLSRRGVLLTAGGVAGGLLTGCAGSGTATGTPSSAPATGTVHGSAVAPFGRHLAFGADPKTQMRISWQVPLAVQKPYVRVGLKPTDLSRRMAAEVRDLHTPGLTGQRFAVDQYYLHAALDGLRPGTRYYYGVGHDGFDPASRERLSTVGSFRTAPAAPETFVFTAFGDQGVSYDALANDKVILGRHPSFHLHAGDICYADTTGHGEESDIYDPGSGTSSSRRPSRWRSRCRGW
;
A
#
# COMPACT_ATOMS: atom_id res chain seq x y z
N MET A 1 14.05 28.11 5.59
CA MET A 1 13.53 26.86 5.03
C MET A 1 13.24 25.98 6.24
N ASP A 2 12.00 26.03 6.72
CA ASP A 2 11.58 25.19 7.84
C ASP A 2 11.42 23.76 7.33
N THR A 3 12.14 22.83 7.95
CA THR A 3 12.06 21.41 7.61
C THR A 3 10.85 20.82 8.36
N PRO A 4 10.02 19.97 7.72
CA PRO A 4 8.89 19.33 8.39
C PRO A 4 9.35 18.60 9.66
N ASN A 5 8.61 18.78 10.76
CA ASN A 5 8.92 18.09 12.02
C ASN A 5 8.59 16.60 11.92
N VAL A 6 9.55 15.82 11.42
CA VAL A 6 9.48 14.37 11.26
C VAL A 6 9.80 13.60 12.55
N GLY A 7 9.69 14.24 13.72
CA GLY A 7 9.98 13.64 15.03
C GLY A 7 11.47 13.62 15.41
N ILE A 8 12.31 14.40 14.71
CA ILE A 8 13.70 14.65 15.11
C ILE A 8 13.71 15.83 16.08
N PRO A 9 14.28 15.70 17.30
CA PRO A 9 14.40 16.83 18.20
C PRO A 9 15.08 18.01 17.51
N GLU A 10 14.49 19.20 17.60
CA GLU A 10 14.90 20.38 16.82
C GLU A 10 16.37 20.76 17.00
N ARG A 11 16.90 20.59 18.23
CA ARG A 11 18.33 20.80 18.55
C ARG A 11 19.26 19.86 17.79
N LEU A 12 18.78 18.65 17.45
CA LEU A 12 19.50 17.65 16.67
C LEU A 12 19.39 17.97 15.17
N ALA A 13 18.19 18.27 14.68
CA ALA A 13 17.96 18.60 13.28
C ALA A 13 18.83 19.77 12.80
N ARG A 14 18.97 20.83 13.62
CA ARG A 14 19.79 22.01 13.31
C ARG A 14 21.27 21.75 13.03
N ARG A 15 21.81 20.62 13.50
CA ARG A 15 23.24 20.26 13.39
C ARG A 15 23.48 19.03 12.52
N MET A 16 22.44 18.48 11.92
CA MET A 16 22.51 17.29 11.08
C MET A 16 22.27 17.67 9.62
N SER A 17 23.11 17.14 8.74
CA SER A 17 22.84 17.07 7.31
C SER A 17 21.59 16.23 7.04
N MET A 18 20.98 16.38 5.86
CA MET A 18 19.85 15.55 5.43
C MET A 18 20.15 14.05 5.48
N ALA A 19 21.39 13.65 5.16
CA ALA A 19 21.82 12.25 5.24
C ALA A 19 21.84 11.73 6.68
N GLU A 20 22.30 12.54 7.64
CA GLU A 20 22.30 12.18 9.06
C GLU A 20 20.89 12.15 9.65
N GLN A 21 20.01 13.06 9.23
CA GLN A 21 18.60 13.04 9.60
C GLN A 21 17.90 11.78 9.08
N TYR A 22 18.17 11.39 7.83
CA TYR A 22 17.67 10.14 7.24
C TYR A 22 18.13 8.91 8.03
N GLU A 23 19.41 8.79 8.35
CA GLU A 23 19.93 7.65 9.12
C GLU A 23 19.41 7.64 10.57
N TYR A 24 19.23 8.80 11.20
CA TYR A 24 18.61 8.90 12.52
C TYR A 24 17.18 8.35 12.51
N LEU A 25 16.36 8.73 11.52
CA LEU A 25 14.99 8.24 11.39
C LEU A 25 14.94 6.75 11.06
N ARG A 26 15.79 6.30 10.14
CA ARG A 26 15.89 4.88 9.75
C ARG A 26 16.21 3.99 10.95
N THR A 27 17.17 4.39 11.77
CA THR A 27 17.58 3.60 12.95
C THR A 27 16.53 3.63 14.07
N LYS A 28 15.87 4.77 14.31
CA LYS A 28 14.80 4.90 15.31
C LYS A 28 13.54 4.10 14.94
N LEU A 29 13.12 4.15 13.67
CA LEU A 29 11.93 3.45 13.19
C LEU A 29 12.18 1.95 13.00
N SER A 30 13.38 1.55 12.55
CA SER A 30 13.77 0.14 12.43
C SER A 30 13.77 -0.60 13.78
N ARG A 31 14.15 0.08 14.88
CA ARG A 31 14.14 -0.51 16.23
C ARG A 31 12.74 -0.77 16.79
N ARG A 32 11.70 -0.11 16.27
CA ARG A 32 10.31 -0.42 16.63
C ARG A 32 9.74 -1.63 15.86
N GLY A 33 10.45 -2.16 14.87
CA GLY A 33 9.98 -3.24 13.99
C GLY A 33 10.65 -4.61 14.18
N VAL A 34 11.46 -4.82 15.21
CA VAL A 34 12.08 -6.13 15.48
C VAL A 34 11.39 -6.82 16.67
N LEU A 35 10.19 -7.36 16.42
CA LEU A 35 9.75 -8.59 17.09
C LEU A 35 9.81 -9.71 16.05
N LEU A 36 11.03 -10.21 15.82
CA LEU A 36 11.24 -11.50 15.18
C LEU A 36 10.85 -12.58 16.19
N THR A 37 9.59 -13.02 16.19
CA THR A 37 9.22 -14.27 16.89
C THR A 37 9.62 -15.45 16.02
N ALA A 38 10.89 -15.82 16.11
CA ALA A 38 11.41 -17.08 15.59
C ALA A 38 11.36 -18.15 16.69
N GLY A 39 10.59 -19.22 16.45
CA GLY A 39 10.87 -20.57 16.95
C GLY A 39 10.34 -20.95 18.34
N GLY A 40 9.59 -22.07 18.40
CA GLY A 40 9.36 -22.79 19.65
C GLY A 40 8.15 -23.72 19.65
N VAL A 41 8.22 -24.83 18.91
CA VAL A 41 7.35 -26.00 19.13
C VAL A 41 7.73 -26.67 20.45
N ALA A 42 6.81 -26.76 21.42
CA ALA A 42 6.86 -27.74 22.49
C ALA A 42 5.46 -27.95 23.10
N GLY A 43 5.00 -29.19 23.05
CA GLY A 43 3.72 -29.63 23.61
C GLY A 43 3.66 -29.55 25.14
N GLY A 44 2.42 -29.57 25.64
CA GLY A 44 2.13 -29.61 27.07
C GLY A 44 0.63 -29.79 27.31
N LEU A 45 0.19 -31.04 27.23
CA LEU A 45 -1.10 -31.50 27.72
C LEU A 45 -1.07 -31.47 29.25
N LEU A 46 -1.87 -30.62 29.91
CA LEU A 46 -2.24 -30.81 31.31
C LEU A 46 -3.68 -30.38 31.59
N THR A 47 -4.41 -31.37 32.09
CA THR A 47 -5.76 -31.43 32.66
C THR A 47 -5.89 -30.55 33.91
N GLY A 48 -7.04 -29.90 34.13
CA GLY A 48 -7.28 -29.15 35.37
C GLY A 48 -8.70 -28.58 35.54
N CYS A 49 -9.56 -29.40 36.15
CA CYS A 49 -10.68 -29.15 37.06
C CYS A 49 -11.65 -27.95 36.93
N ALA A 50 -12.93 -28.30 37.06
CA ALA A 50 -14.12 -27.48 37.11
C ALA A 50 -14.14 -26.41 38.23
N GLY A 51 -14.65 -25.23 37.88
CA GLY A 51 -15.13 -24.22 38.81
C GLY A 51 -16.46 -23.68 38.29
N SER A 52 -17.52 -23.92 39.05
CA SER A 52 -18.89 -23.48 38.78
C SER A 52 -18.99 -21.97 38.92
N GLY A 53 -18.88 -21.25 37.81
CA GLY A 53 -19.16 -19.82 37.72
C GLY A 53 -20.36 -19.59 36.81
N THR A 54 -21.46 -19.08 37.37
CA THR A 54 -22.61 -18.56 36.61
C THR A 54 -22.15 -17.41 35.74
N ALA A 55 -21.79 -17.72 34.48
CA ALA A 55 -21.60 -16.73 33.44
C ALA A 55 -22.97 -16.24 32.99
N THR A 56 -23.35 -15.04 33.41
CA THR A 56 -24.36 -14.24 32.71
C THR A 56 -23.81 -13.94 31.32
N GLY A 57 -24.13 -14.82 30.37
CA GLY A 57 -23.81 -14.62 28.96
C GLY A 57 -24.50 -13.36 28.49
N THR A 58 -23.74 -12.27 28.35
CA THR A 58 -24.15 -11.15 27.51
C THR A 58 -24.33 -11.74 26.11
N PRO A 59 -25.49 -11.56 25.44
CA PRO A 59 -25.59 -11.96 24.05
C PRO A 59 -24.56 -11.14 23.29
N SER A 60 -23.47 -11.79 22.91
CA SER A 60 -22.54 -11.26 21.92
C SER A 60 -23.38 -11.06 20.68
N SER A 61 -23.75 -9.82 20.41
CA SER A 61 -24.29 -9.41 19.13
C SER A 61 -23.17 -9.60 18.12
N ALA A 62 -23.00 -10.84 17.64
CA ALA A 62 -22.22 -11.10 16.45
C ALA A 62 -22.77 -10.14 15.38
N PRO A 63 -21.94 -9.25 14.81
CA PRO A 63 -22.43 -8.42 13.72
C PRO A 63 -22.90 -9.38 12.63
N ALA A 64 -24.20 -9.31 12.33
CA ALA A 64 -24.80 -9.96 11.18
C ALA A 64 -24.35 -9.20 9.93
N THR A 65 -23.06 -9.25 9.61
CA THR A 65 -22.54 -8.92 8.30
C THR A 65 -22.13 -10.24 7.67
N GLY A 66 -22.97 -10.71 6.75
CA GLY A 66 -22.64 -11.91 5.98
C GLY A 66 -21.23 -11.77 5.41
N THR A 67 -20.42 -12.81 5.56
CA THR A 67 -19.06 -12.84 5.00
C THR A 67 -19.16 -12.63 3.49
N VAL A 68 -18.72 -11.47 3.01
CA VAL A 68 -18.74 -11.15 1.58
C VAL A 68 -17.80 -12.12 0.88
N HIS A 69 -18.30 -12.78 -0.17
CA HIS A 69 -17.47 -13.71 -0.94
C HIS A 69 -16.29 -12.96 -1.56
N GLY A 70 -15.07 -13.50 -1.44
CA GLY A 70 -13.85 -12.81 -1.88
C GLY A 70 -13.87 -12.37 -3.35
N SER A 71 -14.63 -13.03 -4.22
CA SER A 71 -14.77 -12.60 -5.61
C SER A 71 -15.40 -11.21 -5.80
N ALA A 72 -16.16 -10.74 -4.80
CA ALA A 72 -16.78 -9.41 -4.79
C ALA A 72 -15.89 -8.32 -4.16
N VAL A 73 -14.79 -8.70 -3.52
CA VAL A 73 -13.85 -7.75 -2.87
C VAL A 73 -12.76 -7.39 -3.88
N ALA A 74 -12.91 -6.27 -4.56
CA ALA A 74 -11.96 -5.85 -5.60
C ALA A 74 -10.78 -5.05 -5.02
N PRO A 75 -9.52 -5.42 -5.32
CA PRO A 75 -8.36 -4.59 -5.03
C PRO A 75 -8.41 -3.24 -5.78
N PHE A 76 -7.98 -2.16 -5.12
CA PHE A 76 -7.88 -0.82 -5.69
C PHE A 76 -6.66 -0.04 -5.13
N GLY A 77 -6.45 1.19 -5.58
CA GLY A 77 -5.41 2.07 -5.01
C GLY A 77 -3.97 1.56 -5.18
N ARG A 78 -3.73 0.79 -6.23
CA ARG A 78 -2.45 0.12 -6.46
C ARG A 78 -1.33 1.10 -6.79
N HIS A 79 -0.21 0.96 -6.10
CA HIS A 79 1.00 1.75 -6.34
C HIS A 79 2.26 0.88 -6.23
N LEU A 80 3.31 1.33 -6.92
CA LEU A 80 4.59 0.66 -7.05
C LEU A 80 5.70 1.55 -6.48
N ALA A 81 6.66 0.93 -5.81
CA ALA A 81 7.89 1.60 -5.40
C ALA A 81 9.07 0.64 -5.59
N PHE A 82 10.22 1.17 -5.98
CA PHE A 82 11.44 0.35 -5.94
C PHE A 82 11.75 -0.08 -4.50
N GLY A 83 12.37 -1.25 -4.36
CA GLY A 83 13.01 -1.62 -3.10
C GLY A 83 14.32 -0.86 -2.88
N ALA A 84 15.12 -1.34 -1.92
CA ALA A 84 16.43 -0.74 -1.64
C ALA A 84 17.38 -0.87 -2.85
N ASP A 85 17.28 -1.98 -3.59
CA ASP A 85 17.94 -2.14 -4.89
C ASP A 85 16.92 -2.13 -6.03
N PRO A 86 16.82 -1.05 -6.83
CA PRO A 86 15.85 -0.94 -7.92
C PRO A 86 16.09 -1.93 -9.07
N LYS A 87 17.28 -2.56 -9.13
CA LYS A 87 17.61 -3.55 -10.15
C LYS A 87 16.96 -4.91 -9.87
N THR A 88 16.75 -5.23 -8.59
CA THR A 88 16.33 -6.57 -8.17
C THR A 88 15.11 -6.58 -7.25
N GLN A 89 14.64 -5.41 -6.80
CA GLN A 89 13.57 -5.30 -5.81
C GLN A 89 12.45 -4.35 -6.25
N MET A 90 11.22 -4.80 -6.06
CA MET A 90 9.99 -4.02 -6.25
C MET A 90 9.08 -4.21 -5.03
N ARG A 91 8.33 -3.16 -4.70
CA ARG A 91 7.32 -3.13 -3.65
C ARG A 91 5.97 -2.81 -4.29
N ILE A 92 4.99 -3.64 -3.99
CA ILE A 92 3.65 -3.50 -4.55
C ILE A 92 2.70 -3.33 -3.38
N SER A 93 1.93 -2.25 -3.44
CA SER A 93 0.96 -1.91 -2.40
C SER A 93 -0.40 -1.65 -3.01
N TRP A 94 -1.46 -2.03 -2.31
CA TRP A 94 -2.85 -1.79 -2.73
C TRP A 94 -3.79 -1.80 -1.52
N GLN A 95 -5.06 -1.53 -1.77
CA GLN A 95 -6.11 -1.55 -0.76
C GLN A 95 -7.23 -2.52 -1.15
N VAL A 96 -7.97 -2.97 -0.15
CA VAL A 96 -9.23 -3.72 -0.30
C VAL A 96 -10.31 -3.08 0.59
N PRO A 97 -11.58 -3.09 0.15
CA PRO A 97 -12.64 -2.42 0.90
C PRO A 97 -13.08 -3.18 2.15
N LEU A 98 -12.71 -4.46 2.28
CA LEU A 98 -13.07 -5.36 3.37
C LEU A 98 -11.91 -6.31 3.65
N ALA A 99 -11.81 -6.85 4.86
CA ALA A 99 -10.81 -7.85 5.21
C ALA A 99 -10.81 -9.06 4.24
N VAL A 100 -9.62 -9.51 3.84
CA VAL A 100 -9.42 -10.60 2.87
C VAL A 100 -8.48 -11.68 3.41
N GLN A 101 -8.57 -12.88 2.85
CA GLN A 101 -7.75 -14.02 3.24
C GLN A 101 -6.64 -14.33 2.24
N LYS A 102 -5.46 -14.67 2.76
CA LYS A 102 -4.25 -15.06 2.00
C LYS A 102 -3.96 -14.16 0.79
N PRO A 103 -3.83 -12.84 0.97
CA PRO A 103 -3.53 -11.95 -0.13
C PRO A 103 -2.16 -12.21 -0.74
N TYR A 104 -2.02 -11.90 -2.03
CA TYR A 104 -0.83 -12.21 -2.80
C TYR A 104 -0.66 -11.34 -4.04
N VAL A 105 0.56 -11.33 -4.55
CA VAL A 105 0.89 -10.92 -5.91
C VAL A 105 1.17 -12.16 -6.75
N ARG A 106 0.67 -12.19 -7.98
CA ARG A 106 1.18 -13.05 -9.05
C ARG A 106 2.06 -12.23 -9.98
N VAL A 107 3.20 -12.78 -10.39
CA VAL A 107 4.16 -12.10 -11.29
C VAL A 107 4.70 -13.07 -12.34
N GLY A 108 4.99 -12.54 -13.53
CA GLY A 108 5.62 -13.28 -14.61
C GLY A 108 6.16 -12.40 -15.73
N LEU A 109 6.61 -13.02 -16.81
CA LEU A 109 7.25 -12.33 -17.95
C LEU A 109 6.29 -12.05 -19.10
N LYS A 110 5.09 -12.61 -19.05
CA LYS A 110 4.02 -12.39 -20.02
C LYS A 110 2.73 -12.08 -19.26
N PRO A 111 1.84 -11.24 -19.82
CA PRO A 111 0.60 -10.86 -19.13
C PRO A 111 -0.34 -12.05 -18.88
N THR A 112 -0.24 -13.11 -19.68
CA THR A 112 -1.04 -14.34 -19.57
C THR A 112 -0.37 -15.45 -18.79
N ASP A 113 0.86 -15.24 -18.30
CA ASP A 113 1.64 -16.24 -17.56
C ASP A 113 2.23 -15.59 -16.30
N LEU A 114 1.39 -15.54 -15.25
CA LEU A 114 1.75 -15.01 -13.93
C LEU A 114 1.95 -16.17 -12.94
N SER A 115 3.01 -16.94 -13.18
CA SER A 115 3.28 -18.22 -12.51
C SER A 115 3.82 -18.11 -11.08
N ARG A 116 4.59 -17.07 -10.76
CA ARG A 116 5.15 -16.89 -9.41
C ARG A 116 4.14 -16.19 -8.50
N ARG A 117 3.92 -16.74 -7.30
CA ARG A 117 3.05 -16.16 -6.26
C ARG A 117 3.89 -15.71 -5.06
N MET A 118 3.64 -14.51 -4.59
CA MET A 118 4.29 -13.90 -3.42
C MET A 118 3.20 -13.53 -2.43
N ALA A 119 3.31 -13.98 -1.19
CA ALA A 119 2.38 -13.59 -0.14
C ALA A 119 2.45 -12.08 0.12
N ALA A 120 1.33 -11.49 0.52
CA ALA A 120 1.25 -10.11 0.94
C ALA A 120 0.94 -10.02 2.43
N GLU A 121 1.53 -9.02 3.07
CA GLU A 121 1.20 -8.59 4.42
C GLU A 121 -0.06 -7.72 4.38
N VAL A 122 -0.92 -7.85 5.40
CA VAL A 122 -2.05 -6.95 5.62
C VAL A 122 -1.68 -5.99 6.75
N ARG A 123 -1.96 -4.72 6.55
CA ARG A 123 -1.88 -3.66 7.56
C ARG A 123 -3.23 -2.98 7.63
N ASP A 124 -3.95 -3.26 8.70
CA ASP A 124 -5.21 -2.62 9.02
C ASP A 124 -4.99 -1.29 9.73
N LEU A 125 -5.87 -0.34 9.46
CA LEU A 125 -5.93 0.95 10.13
C LEU A 125 -7.37 1.18 10.57
N HIS A 126 -7.57 1.20 11.87
CA HIS A 126 -8.83 1.64 12.47
C HIS A 126 -8.76 3.14 12.74
N THR A 127 -9.64 3.91 12.10
CA THR A 127 -9.83 5.33 12.38
C THR A 127 -11.12 5.50 13.20
N PRO A 128 -11.04 5.92 14.46
CA PRO A 128 -12.23 6.20 15.26
C PRO A 128 -13.11 7.26 14.60
N GLY A 129 -14.42 7.08 14.78
CA GLY A 129 -15.42 8.06 14.37
C GLY A 129 -15.30 9.35 15.17
N LEU A 130 -15.78 10.44 14.58
CA LEU A 130 -15.87 11.74 15.22
C LEU A 130 -17.33 12.19 15.17
N THR A 131 -17.94 12.34 16.34
CA THR A 131 -19.37 12.62 16.49
C THR A 131 -19.79 13.85 15.67
N GLY A 132 -20.83 13.70 14.86
CA GLY A 132 -21.35 14.77 14.01
C GLY A 132 -20.55 15.00 12.72
N GLN A 133 -19.46 14.26 12.48
CA GLN A 133 -18.56 14.50 11.35
C GLN A 133 -18.26 13.25 10.51
N ARG A 134 -17.82 12.15 11.14
CA ARG A 134 -17.51 10.90 10.43
C ARG A 134 -17.78 9.67 11.28
N PHE A 135 -18.15 8.57 10.64
CA PHE A 135 -18.18 7.25 11.28
C PHE A 135 -16.76 6.71 11.47
N ALA A 136 -16.64 5.68 12.32
CA ALA A 136 -15.42 4.89 12.36
C ALA A 136 -15.20 4.21 11.00
N VAL A 137 -13.94 4.13 10.57
CA VAL A 137 -13.56 3.53 9.29
C VAL A 137 -12.43 2.55 9.52
N ASP A 138 -12.60 1.34 9.01
CA ASP A 138 -11.54 0.34 8.91
C ASP A 138 -10.98 0.35 7.48
N GLN A 139 -9.67 0.48 7.36
CA GLN A 139 -8.96 0.50 6.10
C GLN A 139 -7.95 -0.65 6.05
N TYR A 140 -7.89 -1.35 4.92
CA TYR A 140 -7.04 -2.53 4.75
C TYR A 140 -6.01 -2.26 3.66
N TYR A 141 -4.76 -2.05 4.07
CA TYR A 141 -3.63 -1.88 3.18
C TYR A 141 -2.88 -3.19 3.04
N LEU A 142 -2.41 -3.49 1.84
CA LEU A 142 -1.69 -4.71 1.54
C LEU A 142 -0.36 -4.38 0.91
N HIS A 143 0.66 -5.14 1.29
CA HIS A 143 2.04 -4.92 0.85
C HIS A 143 2.70 -6.24 0.49
N ALA A 144 3.34 -6.29 -0.69
CA ALA A 144 4.13 -7.42 -1.11
C ALA A 144 5.53 -6.98 -1.52
N ALA A 145 6.52 -7.75 -1.06
CA ALA A 145 7.92 -7.63 -1.42
C ALA A 145 8.26 -8.59 -2.57
N LEU A 146 8.70 -8.06 -3.71
CA LEU A 146 9.23 -8.83 -4.82
C LEU A 146 10.74 -8.63 -4.88
N ASP A 147 11.49 -9.62 -4.42
CA ASP A 147 12.95 -9.62 -4.44
C ASP A 147 13.50 -10.66 -5.44
N GLY A 148 14.80 -10.57 -5.75
CA GLY A 148 15.45 -11.49 -6.68
C GLY A 148 14.95 -11.35 -8.13
N LEU A 149 14.52 -10.15 -8.51
CA LEU A 149 14.15 -9.82 -9.88
C LEU A 149 15.41 -9.67 -10.74
N ARG A 150 15.28 -9.92 -12.04
CA ARG A 150 16.37 -9.67 -12.99
C ARG A 150 16.43 -8.18 -13.33
N PRO A 151 17.63 -7.57 -13.41
CA PRO A 151 17.77 -6.19 -13.87
C PRO A 151 17.22 -5.97 -15.28
N GLY A 152 16.80 -4.75 -15.58
CA GLY A 152 16.36 -4.29 -16.90
C GLY A 152 15.15 -5.02 -17.49
N THR A 153 14.43 -5.81 -16.68
CA THR A 153 13.44 -6.78 -17.12
C THR A 153 12.03 -6.24 -16.91
N ARG A 154 11.19 -6.36 -17.94
CA ARG A 154 9.75 -6.10 -17.82
C ARG A 154 9.07 -7.29 -17.15
N TYR A 155 8.34 -7.02 -16.08
CA TYR A 155 7.49 -7.96 -15.38
C TYR A 155 6.03 -7.55 -15.51
N TYR A 156 5.15 -8.54 -15.63
CA TYR A 156 3.71 -8.39 -15.54
C TYR A 156 3.26 -8.89 -14.18
N TYR A 157 2.27 -8.23 -13.59
CA TYR A 157 1.82 -8.57 -12.26
C TYR A 157 0.33 -8.32 -12.06
N GLY A 158 -0.25 -9.10 -11.16
CA GLY A 158 -1.61 -8.95 -10.68
C GLY A 158 -1.65 -9.10 -9.16
N VAL A 159 -2.55 -8.35 -8.52
CA VAL A 159 -2.79 -8.42 -7.07
C VAL A 159 -4.09 -9.18 -6.80
N GLY A 160 -4.14 -9.97 -5.74
CA GLY A 160 -5.31 -10.78 -5.44
C GLY A 160 -5.31 -11.34 -4.02
N HIS A 161 -6.27 -12.20 -3.76
CA HIS A 161 -6.47 -12.91 -2.49
C HIS A 161 -7.36 -14.13 -2.74
N ASP A 162 -7.66 -14.92 -1.71
CA ASP A 162 -8.56 -16.05 -1.84
C ASP A 162 -9.93 -15.57 -2.36
N GLY A 163 -10.43 -16.20 -3.43
CA GLY A 163 -11.63 -15.79 -4.17
C GLY A 163 -11.41 -14.74 -5.27
N PHE A 164 -10.21 -14.17 -5.39
CA PHE A 164 -9.86 -13.15 -6.39
C PHE A 164 -8.51 -13.47 -7.05
N ASP A 165 -8.53 -14.29 -8.11
CA ASP A 165 -7.32 -14.58 -8.91
C ASP A 165 -7.13 -13.59 -10.06
N PRO A 166 -6.10 -12.73 -10.03
CA PRO A 166 -5.87 -11.74 -11.09
C PRO A 166 -5.46 -12.38 -12.43
N ALA A 167 -5.05 -13.65 -12.44
CA ALA A 167 -4.74 -14.38 -13.67
C ALA A 167 -5.99 -15.00 -14.35
N SER A 168 -7.17 -14.90 -13.73
CA SER A 168 -8.40 -15.40 -14.35
C SER A 168 -8.77 -14.60 -15.60
N ARG A 169 -9.46 -15.25 -16.56
CA ARG A 169 -9.84 -14.63 -17.84
C ARG A 169 -10.65 -13.34 -17.66
N GLU A 170 -11.51 -13.29 -16.65
CA GLU A 170 -12.36 -12.15 -16.34
C GLU A 170 -11.58 -10.96 -15.77
N ARG A 171 -10.41 -11.22 -15.16
CA ARG A 171 -9.62 -10.24 -14.43
C ARG A 171 -8.29 -9.89 -15.10
N LEU A 172 -8.01 -10.44 -16.28
CA LEU A 172 -6.80 -10.17 -17.05
C LEU A 172 -6.60 -8.68 -17.34
N SER A 173 -7.69 -7.89 -17.43
CA SER A 173 -7.64 -6.43 -17.59
C SER A 173 -7.04 -5.69 -16.39
N THR A 174 -6.95 -6.32 -15.23
CA THR A 174 -6.36 -5.76 -14.01
C THR A 174 -4.83 -5.90 -13.99
N VAL A 175 -4.25 -6.72 -14.88
CA VAL A 175 -2.80 -6.98 -14.93
C VAL A 175 -2.05 -5.72 -15.32
N GLY A 176 -1.10 -5.33 -14.47
CA GLY A 176 -0.17 -4.23 -14.72
C GLY A 176 1.20 -4.73 -15.17
N SER A 177 2.10 -3.81 -15.48
CA SER A 177 3.51 -4.14 -15.70
C SER A 177 4.43 -3.09 -15.07
N PHE A 178 5.67 -3.48 -14.81
CA PHE A 178 6.76 -2.60 -14.39
C PHE A 178 8.08 -3.09 -15.01
N ARG A 179 9.11 -2.25 -14.98
CA ARG A 179 10.47 -2.61 -15.42
C ARG A 179 11.45 -2.33 -14.29
N THR A 180 12.30 -3.30 -13.98
CA THR A 180 13.41 -3.10 -13.02
C THR A 180 14.51 -2.25 -13.64
N ALA A 181 15.30 -1.58 -12.79
CA ALA A 181 16.44 -0.81 -13.26
C ALA A 181 17.47 -1.70 -13.99
N PRO A 182 18.18 -1.18 -15.01
CA PRO A 182 19.17 -1.93 -15.78
C PRO A 182 20.37 -2.37 -14.93
N ALA A 183 21.11 -3.38 -15.41
CA ALA A 183 22.29 -3.90 -14.72
C ALA A 183 23.42 -2.86 -14.65
N ALA A 184 23.66 -2.18 -15.77
CA ALA A 184 24.60 -1.08 -15.90
C ALA A 184 23.85 0.26 -15.93
N PRO A 185 24.47 1.37 -15.49
CA PRO A 185 23.90 2.70 -15.65
C PRO A 185 23.58 2.99 -17.12
N GLU A 186 22.38 3.49 -17.38
CA GLU A 186 21.94 3.95 -18.69
C GLU A 186 21.26 5.32 -18.53
N THR A 187 21.12 6.08 -19.63
CA THR A 187 20.36 7.33 -19.60
C THR A 187 18.88 7.02 -19.36
N PHE A 188 18.28 7.68 -18.38
CA PHE A 188 16.86 7.55 -18.07
C PHE A 188 16.22 8.91 -17.82
N VAL A 189 14.90 8.95 -17.99
CA VAL A 189 14.06 10.09 -17.59
C VAL A 189 13.42 9.76 -16.25
N PHE A 190 13.42 10.71 -15.33
CA PHE A 190 12.57 10.67 -14.14
C PHE A 190 11.79 11.97 -14.03
N THR A 191 10.73 11.97 -13.24
CA THR A 191 9.98 13.19 -12.91
C THR A 191 10.07 13.45 -11.41
N ALA A 192 10.09 14.72 -11.04
CA ALA A 192 10.01 15.15 -9.65
C ALA A 192 8.91 16.19 -9.52
N PHE A 193 7.97 15.98 -8.59
CA PHE A 193 6.82 16.85 -8.37
C PHE A 193 6.30 16.67 -6.95
N GLY A 194 5.58 17.66 -6.44
CA GLY A 194 4.84 17.60 -5.18
C GLY A 194 3.47 18.25 -5.39
N ASP A 195 2.72 18.42 -4.30
CA ASP A 195 1.50 19.22 -4.31
C ASP A 195 0.48 18.76 -5.36
N GLN A 196 0.33 17.44 -5.49
CA GLN A 196 -0.38 16.85 -6.62
C GLN A 196 -1.89 17.16 -6.51
N GLY A 197 -2.48 16.86 -5.35
CA GLY A 197 -3.92 16.95 -5.15
C GLY A 197 -4.74 16.01 -6.03
N VAL A 198 -6.06 16.20 -6.02
CA VAL A 198 -7.03 15.34 -6.75
C VAL A 198 -7.95 16.14 -7.69
N SER A 199 -7.56 17.37 -8.02
CA SER A 199 -8.35 18.29 -8.85
C SER A 199 -8.24 18.00 -10.36
N TYR A 200 -8.98 18.74 -11.18
CA TYR A 200 -8.82 18.71 -12.63
C TYR A 200 -7.43 19.18 -13.08
N ASP A 201 -6.83 20.13 -12.36
CA ASP A 201 -5.47 20.59 -12.62
C ASP A 201 -4.45 19.50 -12.30
N ALA A 202 -4.66 18.75 -11.21
CA ALA A 202 -3.86 17.57 -10.89
C ALA A 202 -3.87 16.55 -12.03
N LEU A 203 -5.05 16.25 -12.58
CA LEU A 203 -5.19 15.34 -13.72
C LEU A 203 -4.49 15.88 -14.98
N ALA A 204 -4.51 17.19 -15.21
CA ALA A 204 -3.81 17.81 -16.33
C ALA A 204 -2.28 17.68 -16.18
N ASN A 205 -1.76 17.92 -14.98
CA ASN A 205 -0.34 17.75 -14.66
C ASN A 205 0.11 16.29 -14.83
N ASP A 206 -0.68 15.32 -14.35
CA ASP A 206 -0.40 13.89 -14.50
C ASP A 206 -0.25 13.49 -15.97
N LYS A 207 -1.08 14.05 -16.87
CA LYS A 207 -0.96 13.79 -18.32
C LYS A 207 0.36 14.29 -18.88
N VAL A 208 0.84 15.46 -18.43
CA VAL A 208 2.13 16.00 -18.86
C VAL A 208 3.27 15.14 -18.35
N ILE A 209 3.21 14.70 -17.08
CA ILE A 209 4.20 13.82 -16.45
C ILE A 209 4.28 12.49 -17.21
N LEU A 210 3.14 11.84 -17.46
CA LEU A 210 3.06 10.56 -18.19
C LEU A 210 3.57 10.70 -19.63
N GLY A 211 3.34 11.86 -20.27
CA GLY A 211 3.85 12.17 -21.61
C GLY A 211 5.37 12.24 -21.72
N ARG A 212 6.12 12.31 -20.59
CA ARG A 212 7.59 12.26 -20.58
C ARG A 212 8.18 10.86 -20.60
N HIS A 213 7.32 9.83 -20.49
CA HIS A 213 7.73 8.43 -20.44
C HIS A 213 8.80 8.17 -19.35
N PRO A 214 8.59 8.64 -18.10
CA PRO A 214 9.59 8.48 -17.05
C PRO A 214 9.76 7.01 -16.65
N SER A 215 10.97 6.66 -16.21
CA SER A 215 11.27 5.37 -15.58
C SER A 215 10.74 5.28 -14.16
N PHE A 216 10.71 6.42 -13.44
CA PHE A 216 10.13 6.55 -12.11
C PHE A 216 9.76 8.00 -11.77
N HIS A 217 9.04 8.14 -10.66
CA HIS A 217 8.58 9.41 -10.10
C HIS A 217 9.20 9.61 -8.72
N LEU A 218 9.68 10.81 -8.45
CA LEU A 218 10.02 11.30 -7.12
C LEU A 218 8.90 12.24 -6.67
N HIS A 219 8.05 11.77 -5.78
CA HIS A 219 6.96 12.58 -5.21
C HIS A 219 7.44 13.26 -3.93
N ALA A 220 7.45 14.59 -3.91
CA ALA A 220 8.04 15.42 -2.86
C ALA A 220 7.07 15.76 -1.71
N GLY A 221 6.07 14.91 -1.45
CA GLY A 221 5.02 15.18 -0.46
C GLY A 221 3.78 15.85 -1.04
N ASP A 222 2.80 16.12 -0.18
CA ASP A 222 1.49 16.72 -0.49
C ASP A 222 0.73 16.02 -1.62
N ILE A 223 0.18 14.86 -1.26
CA ILE A 223 -0.37 13.90 -2.22
C ILE A 223 -1.83 14.24 -2.56
N CYS A 224 -2.73 14.15 -1.57
CA CYS A 224 -4.17 14.22 -1.83
C CYS A 224 -4.90 15.36 -1.12
N TYR A 225 -4.27 16.04 -0.16
CA TYR A 225 -4.91 17.04 0.71
C TYR A 225 -6.21 16.54 1.36
N ALA A 226 -6.22 15.30 1.86
CA ALA A 226 -7.36 14.73 2.59
C ALA A 226 -7.57 15.37 3.97
N ASP A 227 -6.58 16.12 4.46
CA ASP A 227 -6.71 17.11 5.53
C ASP A 227 -6.86 18.49 4.88
N THR A 228 -7.99 19.15 5.13
CA THR A 228 -8.33 20.42 4.50
C THR A 228 -7.78 21.64 5.23
N THR A 229 -7.32 21.48 6.48
CA THR A 229 -6.83 22.59 7.31
C THR A 229 -5.32 22.49 7.51
N GLY A 230 -4.78 21.27 7.65
CA GLY A 230 -3.35 20.98 7.49
C GLY A 230 -2.42 21.64 8.53
N HIS A 231 -2.92 21.95 9.72
CA HIS A 231 -2.15 22.62 10.78
C HIS A 231 -1.39 21.63 11.69
N GLY A 232 -1.68 20.33 11.60
CA GLY A 232 -1.20 19.30 12.52
C GLY A 232 -1.87 19.36 13.90
N GLU A 233 -3.05 19.95 14.01
CA GLU A 233 -3.79 20.15 15.25
C GLU A 233 -4.89 19.10 15.46
N GLU A 234 -5.29 18.85 16.71
CA GLU A 234 -6.38 17.91 17.02
C GLU A 234 -7.73 18.35 16.43
N SER A 235 -7.88 19.64 16.11
CA SER A 235 -9.04 20.22 15.44
C SER A 235 -9.05 20.03 13.92
N ASP A 236 -7.96 19.51 13.33
CA ASP A 236 -7.88 19.34 11.90
C ASP A 236 -8.88 18.30 11.38
N ILE A 237 -9.50 18.65 10.26
CA ILE A 237 -10.57 17.86 9.67
C ILE A 237 -9.97 16.96 8.60
N TYR A 238 -9.96 15.66 8.91
CA TYR A 238 -9.54 14.60 8.00
C TYR A 238 -10.74 13.78 7.48
N ASP A 239 -10.84 13.65 6.16
CA ASP A 239 -11.82 12.77 5.50
C ASP A 239 -11.12 11.62 4.73
N PRO A 240 -11.11 10.39 5.28
CA PRO A 240 -10.52 9.23 4.59
C PRO A 240 -11.31 8.79 3.35
N GLY A 241 -12.56 9.20 3.20
CA GLY A 241 -13.45 8.86 2.08
C GLY A 241 -13.35 9.80 0.89
N SER A 242 -12.82 11.01 1.07
CA SER A 242 -12.70 12.06 0.06
C SER A 242 -12.11 11.56 -1.28
N GLY A 243 -11.05 10.74 -1.23
CA GLY A 243 -10.40 10.14 -2.39
C GLY A 243 -11.16 8.99 -3.08
N THR A 244 -12.17 8.40 -2.43
CA THR A 244 -12.97 7.30 -2.98
C THR A 244 -14.24 7.74 -3.70
N SER A 245 -14.68 8.98 -3.49
CA SER A 245 -15.90 9.53 -4.10
C SER A 245 -15.85 9.67 -5.64
N SER A 246 -14.66 9.56 -6.25
CA SER A 246 -14.46 9.70 -7.70
C SER A 246 -14.68 8.40 -8.50
N SER A 247 -15.12 7.29 -7.87
CA SER A 247 -15.40 6.03 -8.59
C SER A 247 -16.71 6.09 -9.41
N ARG A 248 -16.76 6.93 -10.44
CA ARG A 248 -17.63 6.67 -11.59
C ARG A 248 -17.05 5.48 -12.35
N ARG A 249 -17.93 4.53 -12.69
CA ARG A 249 -17.71 3.30 -13.49
C ARG A 249 -16.47 3.38 -14.41
N PRO A 250 -15.61 2.35 -14.48
CA PRO A 250 -14.47 2.35 -15.38
C PRO A 250 -14.97 2.40 -16.83
N SER A 251 -15.04 3.60 -17.40
CA SER A 251 -15.22 3.82 -18.82
C SER A 251 -13.91 3.42 -19.51
N ARG A 252 -13.75 2.12 -19.72
CA ARG A 252 -13.06 1.51 -20.86
C ARG A 252 -11.84 2.29 -21.41
N TRP A 253 -10.83 2.55 -20.59
CA TRP A 253 -9.56 3.07 -21.08
C TRP A 253 -8.62 1.90 -21.45
N ARG A 254 -8.54 1.63 -22.76
CA ARG A 254 -7.50 0.78 -23.35
C ARG A 254 -6.16 1.53 -23.28
N SER A 255 -5.27 1.14 -22.38
CA SER A 255 -3.85 1.36 -22.59
C SER A 255 -3.39 0.45 -23.73
N ARG A 256 -3.35 0.97 -24.97
CA ARG A 256 -2.52 0.35 -26.02
C ARG A 256 -1.06 0.57 -25.61
N CYS A 257 -0.50 -0.36 -24.85
CA CYS A 257 0.93 -0.58 -24.87
C CYS A 257 1.25 -1.24 -26.23
N ARG A 258 1.57 -0.43 -27.24
CA ARG A 258 2.31 -0.95 -28.39
C ARG A 258 3.74 -1.21 -27.92
N GLY A 259 4.24 -2.38 -28.29
CA GLY A 259 5.50 -2.94 -27.81
C GLY A 259 6.69 -2.01 -28.03
N TRP A 260 7.56 -2.04 -27.03
CA TRP A 260 9.00 -2.09 -27.19
C TRP A 260 9.47 -3.31 -26.40
#